data_AF-A0A4Y7RYQ9-F1
#
_entry.id   AF-A0A4Y7RYQ9-F1
#
_cell.length_a   1.000
_cell.length_b   1.000
_cell.length_c   1.000
_cell.angle_alpha   90.00
_cell.angle_beta   90.00
_cell.angle_gamma   90.00
#
_symmetry.space_group_name_H-M   'P 1'
#
loop_
_entity.id
_entity.type
_entity.pdbx_description
1 polymer ?
#
loop_
_entity_poly.entity_id
_entity_poly.type
_entity_poly.pdbx_seq_one_letter_code
_entity_poly.pdbx_strand_id
1 'polypeptide(L)'
;MSGYIMHFHELDSSSLPEVGGKGANLGEMSKAGFPVPPGFCLTTSAYRDFLATSPEMDELLELLVTLQPDRLGEISKLGKQVRDHLQSLTVPAGIQAAIIDA
;
A
#
# COMPACT_ATOMS: atom_id res chain seq x y z
N MET A 1 -17.92 -5.45 2.99
CA MET A 1 -16.83 -5.79 3.91
C MET A 1 -15.60 -5.97 3.04
N SER A 2 -14.82 -4.90 2.88
CA SER A 2 -13.57 -4.93 2.11
C SER A 2 -12.55 -5.76 2.88
N GLY A 3 -11.98 -6.79 2.23
CA GLY A 3 -10.82 -7.50 2.76
C GLY A 3 -9.61 -6.57 2.69
N TYR A 4 -9.16 -6.04 3.83
CA TYR A 4 -7.91 -5.28 3.90
C TYR A 4 -6.68 -6.17 3.73
N ILE A 5 -6.86 -7.49 3.82
CA ILE A 5 -5.85 -8.51 3.75
C ILE A 5 -6.27 -9.60 2.78
N MET A 6 -5.28 -10.19 2.12
CA MET A 6 -5.43 -11.38 1.27
C MET A 6 -4.23 -12.29 1.49
N HIS A 7 -4.47 -13.55 1.84
CA HIS A 7 -3.41 -14.52 2.06
C HIS A 7 -2.79 -14.99 0.76
N PHE A 8 -1.50 -15.33 0.79
CA PHE A 8 -0.79 -15.77 -0.42
C PHE A 8 -1.48 -16.94 -1.13
N HIS A 9 -2.07 -17.89 -0.39
CA HIS A 9 -2.75 -19.04 -1.00
C HIS A 9 -4.05 -18.66 -1.75
N GLU A 10 -4.61 -17.47 -1.51
CA GLU A 10 -5.81 -16.95 -2.18
C GLU A 10 -5.44 -16.18 -3.47
N LEU A 11 -4.21 -15.65 -3.54
CA LEU A 11 -3.76 -14.72 -4.57
C LEU A 11 -3.36 -15.40 -5.88
N ASP A 12 -3.53 -14.70 -7.00
CA ASP A 12 -3.01 -15.03 -8.32
C ASP A 12 -2.81 -13.76 -9.15
N SER A 13 -2.46 -13.94 -10.43
CA SER A 13 -2.28 -12.87 -11.42
C SER A 13 -3.49 -11.93 -11.55
N SER A 14 -4.71 -12.38 -11.27
CA SER A 14 -5.90 -11.51 -11.29
C SER A 14 -5.93 -10.55 -10.10
N SER A 15 -5.18 -10.83 -9.03
CA SER A 15 -5.11 -10.02 -7.81
C SER A 15 -4.21 -8.78 -7.95
N LEU A 16 -3.54 -8.60 -9.09
CA LEU A 16 -2.59 -7.50 -9.34
C LEU A 16 -3.12 -6.09 -8.99
N PRO A 17 -4.39 -5.72 -9.28
CA PRO A 17 -4.94 -4.41 -8.88
C PRO A 17 -5.03 -4.21 -7.35
N GLU A 18 -5.20 -5.30 -6.59
CA GLU A 18 -5.40 -5.23 -5.13
C GLU A 18 -4.11 -5.42 -4.34
N VAL A 19 -3.10 -6.14 -4.85
CA VAL A 19 -1.88 -6.45 -4.07
C VAL A 19 -0.56 -6.10 -4.80
N GLY A 20 -0.66 -5.61 -6.04
CA GLY A 20 0.49 -5.32 -6.89
C GLY A 20 1.22 -6.57 -7.40
N GLY A 21 2.22 -6.36 -8.27
CA GLY A 21 2.91 -7.46 -8.94
C GLY A 21 3.69 -8.39 -8.01
N LYS A 22 4.21 -7.89 -6.87
CA LYS A 22 4.91 -8.73 -5.88
C LYS A 22 3.95 -9.69 -5.18
N GLY A 23 2.82 -9.18 -4.69
CA GLY A 23 1.80 -9.99 -4.02
C GLY A 23 1.19 -11.04 -4.95
N ALA A 24 0.85 -10.64 -6.18
CA ALA A 24 0.34 -11.56 -7.19
C ALA A 24 1.32 -12.71 -7.49
N ASN A 25 2.61 -12.42 -7.66
CA ASN A 25 3.64 -13.44 -7.90
C ASN A 25 3.87 -14.35 -6.69
N LEU A 26 3.78 -13.84 -5.46
CA LEU A 26 3.81 -14.69 -4.25
C LEU A 26 2.64 -15.68 -4.23
N GLY A 27 1.46 -15.24 -4.68
CA GLY A 27 0.30 -16.11 -4.83
C GLY A 27 0.48 -17.20 -5.87
N GLU A 28 0.94 -16.83 -7.07
CA GLU A 28 1.26 -17.79 -8.14
C GLU A 28 2.28 -18.84 -7.67
N MET A 29 3.35 -18.42 -7.00
CA MET A 29 4.35 -19.35 -6.44
C MET A 29 3.75 -20.25 -5.34
N SER A 30 2.92 -19.70 -4.46
CA SER A 30 2.24 -20.48 -3.42
C SER A 30 1.31 -21.53 -4.01
N LYS A 31 0.52 -21.19 -5.03
CA LYS A 31 -0.39 -22.10 -5.74
C LYS A 31 0.36 -23.16 -6.55
N ALA A 32 1.53 -22.82 -7.09
CA ALA A 32 2.42 -23.76 -7.78
C ALA A 32 3.18 -24.71 -6.84
N GLY A 33 3.00 -24.61 -5.51
CA GLY A 33 3.62 -25.51 -4.53
C GLY A 33 5.07 -25.20 -4.20
N PHE A 34 5.57 -24.01 -4.55
CA PHE A 34 6.88 -23.56 -4.07
C PHE A 34 6.82 -23.32 -2.55
N PRO A 35 7.96 -23.46 -1.83
CA PRO A 35 8.02 -23.26 -0.39
C PRO A 35 7.99 -21.76 -0.05
N VAL A 36 6.83 -21.12 -0.24
CA VAL A 36 6.56 -19.74 0.15
C VAL A 36 6.16 -19.73 1.64
N PRO A 37 6.84 -18.95 2.49
CA PRO A 37 6.42 -18.79 3.89
C PRO A 37 4.97 -18.29 3.98
N PRO A 38 4.19 -18.73 4.98
CA PRO A 38 2.83 -18.22 5.16
C PRO A 38 2.85 -16.71 5.39
N GLY A 39 1.87 -16.02 4.82
CA GLY A 39 1.76 -14.58 4.90
C GLY A 39 0.58 -14.06 4.10
N PHE A 40 0.44 -12.74 4.09
CA PHE A 40 -0.64 -12.02 3.45
C PHE A 40 -0.13 -10.71 2.83
N CYS A 41 -0.92 -10.14 1.94
CA CYS A 41 -0.75 -8.79 1.43
C CYS A 41 -1.80 -7.87 2.06
N LEU A 42 -1.36 -6.67 2.46
CA LEU A 42 -2.27 -5.57 2.72
C LEU A 42 -2.77 -5.03 1.37
N THR A 43 -4.07 -4.89 1.19
CA THR A 43 -4.66 -4.53 -0.11
C THR A 43 -4.53 -3.03 -0.41
N THR A 44 -4.61 -2.66 -1.70
CA THR A 44 -4.65 -1.26 -2.12
C THR A 44 -5.88 -0.55 -1.58
N SER A 45 -6.96 -1.28 -1.28
CA SER A 45 -8.13 -0.76 -0.55
C SER A 45 -7.77 -0.25 0.84
N ALA A 46 -6.94 -0.97 1.60
CA ALA A 46 -6.47 -0.51 2.91
C ALA A 46 -5.64 0.78 2.80
N TYR A 47 -4.78 0.87 1.78
CA TYR A 47 -4.00 2.08 1.51
C TYR A 47 -4.89 3.28 1.17
N ARG A 48 -5.91 3.10 0.32
CA ARG A 48 -6.87 4.15 -0.02
C ARG A 48 -7.61 4.69 1.22
N ASP A 49 -8.11 3.78 2.05
CA ASP A 49 -8.83 4.16 3.28
C ASP A 49 -7.90 4.82 4.31
N PHE A 50 -6.64 4.37 4.40
CA PHE A 50 -5.63 5.04 5.22
C PHE A 50 -5.35 6.46 4.74
N LEU A 51 -5.13 6.67 3.44
CA LEU A 51 -4.90 8.02 2.90
C LEU A 51 -6.10 8.94 3.07
N ALA A 52 -7.32 8.42 2.94
CA ALA A 52 -8.55 9.19 3.11
C ALA A 52 -8.72 9.78 4.53
N THR A 53 -7.91 9.35 5.50
CA THR A 53 -7.88 9.96 6.84
C THR A 53 -7.16 11.31 6.89
N SER A 54 -6.46 11.72 5.83
CA SER A 54 -5.72 12.97 5.77
C SER A 54 -5.98 13.74 4.47
N PRO A 55 -6.84 14.77 4.53
CA PRO A 55 -7.04 15.70 3.41
C PRO A 55 -5.76 16.43 2.99
N GLU A 56 -4.81 16.63 3.93
CA GLU A 56 -3.52 17.26 3.64
C GLU A 56 -2.65 16.43 2.68
N MET A 57 -2.92 15.13 2.55
CA MET A 57 -2.24 14.30 1.57
C MET A 57 -2.56 14.72 0.14
N ASP A 58 -3.81 15.10 -0.14
CA ASP A 58 -4.23 15.49 -1.47
C ASP A 58 -3.45 16.73 -1.93
N GLU A 59 -3.29 17.72 -1.05
CA GLU A 59 -2.49 18.92 -1.32
C GLU A 59 -1.01 18.58 -1.59
N LEU A 60 -0.42 17.68 -0.80
CA LEU A 60 0.96 17.24 -1.00
C LEU A 60 1.16 16.48 -2.33
N LEU A 61 0.17 15.67 -2.72
CA LEU A 61 0.19 14.96 -4.00
C LEU A 61 0.01 15.92 -5.18
N GLU A 62 -0.85 16.93 -5.06
CA GLU A 62 -0.99 17.98 -6.07
C GLU A 62 0.33 18.75 -6.27
N LEU A 63 1.04 19.07 -5.18
CA LEU A 63 2.35 19.69 -5.26
C LEU A 63 3.36 18.82 -6.02
N LEU A 64 3.35 17.49 -5.80
CA LEU A 64 4.22 16.57 -6.53
C LEU A 64 3.96 16.59 -8.04
N VAL A 65 2.70 16.75 -8.47
CA VAL A 65 2.33 16.82 -9.90
C VAL A 65 2.95 18.04 -10.58
N THR A 66 3.17 19.13 -9.84
CA THR A 66 3.74 20.38 -10.40
C THR A 66 5.26 20.35 -10.55
N LEU A 67 5.96 19.40 -9.91
CA LEU A 67 7.42 19.37 -9.91
C LEU A 67 8.00 18.94 -11.25
N GLN A 68 9.09 19.61 -11.64
CA GLN A 68 9.85 19.23 -12.83
C GLN A 68 10.86 18.11 -12.50
N PRO A 69 11.02 17.08 -13.36
CA PRO A 69 11.88 15.92 -13.09
C PRO A 69 13.36 16.24 -12.84
N ASP A 70 13.85 17.38 -13.34
CA ASP A 70 15.23 17.83 -13.18
C ASP A 70 15.48 18.61 -11.86
N ARG A 71 14.42 18.94 -11.12
CA ARG A 71 14.50 19.66 -9.83
C ARG A 71 14.72 18.72 -8.65
N LEU A 72 15.82 17.97 -8.68
CA LEU A 72 16.12 16.91 -7.70
C LEU A 72 16.08 17.38 -6.23
N GLY A 73 16.52 18.61 -5.95
CA GLY A 73 16.49 19.18 -4.59
C GLY A 73 15.06 19.40 -4.09
N GLU A 74 14.17 19.90 -4.94
CA GLU A 74 12.75 20.11 -4.62
C GLU A 74 12.02 18.78 -4.47
N ILE A 75 12.28 17.82 -5.36
CA ILE A 75 11.76 16.45 -5.29
C ILE A 75 12.14 15.80 -3.96
N SER A 76 13.41 15.90 -3.56
CA SER A 76 13.89 15.32 -2.30
C SER A 76 13.22 15.97 -1.09
N LYS A 77 13.09 17.30 -1.10
CA LYS A 77 12.43 18.06 -0.03
C LYS A 77 10.95 17.68 0.11
N LEU A 78 10.18 17.73 -0.98
CA LEU A 78 8.76 17.41 -0.96
C LEU A 78 8.52 15.93 -0.65
N GLY A 79 9.33 15.04 -1.21
CA GLY A 79 9.28 13.61 -0.88
C GLY A 79 9.56 13.34 0.60
N LYS A 80 10.42 14.13 1.25
CA LYS A 80 10.61 14.05 2.72
C LYS A 80 9.35 14.47 3.45
N GLN A 81 8.74 15.60 3.07
CA GLN A 81 7.51 16.10 3.68
C GLN A 81 6.37 15.08 3.59
N VAL A 82 6.18 14.46 2.42
CA VAL A 82 5.18 13.39 2.21
C VAL A 82 5.44 12.21 3.14
N ARG A 83 6.70 11.73 3.24
CA ARG A 83 7.04 10.61 4.12
C ARG A 83 6.84 10.94 5.59
N ASP A 84 7.29 12.11 6.04
CA ASP A 84 7.12 12.58 7.42
C ASP A 84 5.63 12.67 7.77
N HIS A 85 4.81 13.19 6.85
CA HIS A 85 3.37 13.30 7.03
C HIS A 85 2.69 11.92 7.13
N LEU A 86 2.96 11.01 6.18
CA LEU A 86 2.47 9.62 6.23
C LEU A 86 2.82 8.92 7.56
N GLN A 87 4.02 9.16 8.10
CA GLN A 87 4.47 8.58 9.37
C GLN A 87 3.78 9.19 10.59
N SER A 88 3.22 10.39 10.47
CA SER A 88 2.47 11.04 11.56
C SER A 88 1.02 10.55 11.66
N LEU A 89 0.48 9.97 10.59
CA LEU A 89 -0.89 9.47 10.55
C LEU A 89 -1.03 8.17 11.35
N THR A 90 -2.20 8.00 11.96
CA THR A 90 -2.56 6.78 12.68
C THR A 90 -3.27 5.82 11.74
N VAL A 91 -2.87 4.54 11.74
CA VAL A 91 -3.56 3.50 10.97
C VAL A 91 -5.00 3.33 11.50
N PRO A 92 -6.05 3.36 10.65
CA PRO A 92 -7.43 3.11 11.08
C PRO A 92 -7.59 1.80 11.85
N ALA A 93 -8.41 1.83 12.92
CA ALA A 93 -8.65 0.66 13.77
C ALA A 93 -9.15 -0.57 12.99
N GLY A 94 -9.96 -0.38 11.95
CA GLY A 94 -10.43 -1.49 11.09
C GLY A 94 -9.29 -2.18 10.32
N ILE A 95 -8.29 -1.41 9.88
CA ILE A 95 -7.11 -1.95 9.21
C ILE A 95 -6.19 -2.64 10.23
N GLN A 96 -6.00 -2.04 11.41
CA GLN A 96 -5.22 -2.66 12.49
C GLN A 96 -5.80 -4.01 12.92
N ALA A 97 -7.12 -4.07 13.15
CA ALA A 97 -7.81 -5.30 13.53
C ALA A 97 -7.63 -6.38 12.46
N ALA A 98 -7.82 -6.01 11.18
CA ALA A 98 -7.60 -6.94 10.08
C ALA A 98 -6.16 -7.50 10.07
N ILE A 99 -5.13 -6.67 10.32
CA ILE A 99 -3.73 -7.12 10.38
C ILE A 99 -3.47 -8.05 11.59
N ILE A 100 -4.05 -7.76 12.75
CA ILE A 100 -3.84 -8.53 13.98
C ILE A 100 -4.55 -9.90 13.92
N ASP A 101 -5.71 -9.95 13.25
CA ASP A 101 -6.54 -11.14 13.14
C ASP A 101 -6.14 -12.06 11.97
N ALA A 102 -5.16 -11.66 11.16
CA ALA A 102 -4.67 -12.36 9.97
C ALA A 102 -3.94 -13.68 10.27
#